data_AF-A0A924SDQ5-F1
#
_entry.id   AF-A0A924SDQ5-F1
#
_cell.length_a   1.000
_cell.length_b   1.000
_cell.length_c   1.000
_cell.angle_alpha   90.00
_cell.angle_beta   90.00
_cell.angle_gamma   90.00
#
_symmetry.space_group_name_H-M   'P 1'
#
loop_
_entity.id
_entity.type
_entity.pdbx_description
1 polymer ?
#
loop_
_entity_poly.entity_id
_entity_poly.type
_entity_poly.pdbx_seq_one_letter_code
_entity_poly.pdbx_strand_id
1 'polypeptide(L)'
;MAIVGCAHAQVAREPLRVDQASEAAVIRTSRAAQNLAIAVGDTAQVSSYWTDDVEIRRGLGQLVVGRNAYLRLFVPDSVAVERGT
;
A
#
# COMPACT_ATOMS: atom_id res chain seq x y z
N MET A 1 21.22 -2.53 -32.73
CA MET A 1 20.31 -1.90 -31.75
C MET A 1 20.48 -2.67 -30.44
N ALA A 2 21.19 -2.10 -29.45
CA ALA A 2 21.51 -2.79 -28.20
C ALA A 2 20.45 -2.44 -27.14
N ILE A 3 19.77 -3.45 -26.60
CA ILE A 3 18.88 -3.28 -25.46
C ILE A 3 19.76 -3.39 -24.22
N VAL A 4 19.99 -2.25 -23.56
CA VAL A 4 20.60 -2.19 -22.23
C VAL A 4 19.58 -2.74 -21.24
N GLY A 5 19.76 -3.97 -20.79
CA GLY A 5 19.00 -4.53 -19.68
C GLY A 5 19.50 -3.94 -18.37
N CYS A 6 18.68 -3.12 -17.71
CA CYS A 6 18.94 -2.69 -16.33
C CYS A 6 18.91 -3.92 -15.41
N ALA A 7 20.07 -4.27 -14.85
CA ALA A 7 20.19 -5.31 -13.84
C ALA A 7 19.47 -4.86 -12.56
N HIS A 8 18.39 -5.53 -12.19
CA HIS A 8 17.84 -5.41 -10.84
C HIS A 8 18.83 -6.06 -9.89
N ALA A 9 19.57 -5.24 -9.14
CA ALA A 9 20.48 -5.73 -8.12
C ALA A 9 19.67 -6.49 -7.06
N GLN A 10 19.73 -7.82 -7.12
CA GLN A 10 19.19 -8.69 -6.09
C GLN A 10 20.11 -8.60 -4.88
N VAL A 11 19.77 -7.70 -3.95
CA VAL A 11 20.40 -7.69 -2.63
C VAL A 11 20.03 -9.00 -1.95
N ALA A 12 21.03 -9.86 -1.75
CA ALA A 12 20.87 -11.04 -0.91
C ALA A 12 20.46 -10.56 0.50
N ARG A 13 19.23 -10.88 0.91
CA ARG A 13 18.74 -10.61 2.26
C ARG A 13 19.40 -11.59 3.22
N GLU A 14 20.45 -11.14 3.90
CA GLU A 14 20.87 -11.73 5.17
C GLU A 14 19.63 -11.74 6.10
N PRO A 15 19.18 -12.90 6.62
CA PRO A 15 18.04 -12.91 7.52
C PRO A 15 18.43 -12.23 8.83
N LEU A 16 17.84 -11.07 9.11
CA LEU A 16 17.86 -10.47 10.43
C LEU A 16 17.36 -11.54 11.43
N ARG A 17 18.16 -11.84 12.47
CA ARG A 17 17.74 -12.71 13.57
C ARG A 17 16.76 -11.95 14.47
N VAL A 18 15.55 -11.74 13.94
CA VAL A 18 14.38 -11.34 14.71
C VAL A 18 13.68 -12.63 15.12
N ASP A 19 13.07 -12.68 16.31
CA ASP A 19 12.14 -13.76 16.64
C ASP A 19 10.95 -13.70 15.68
N GLN A 20 11.05 -14.47 14.59
CA GLN A 20 10.12 -14.43 13.46
C GLN A 20 8.68 -14.74 13.88
N ALA A 21 8.49 -15.54 14.94
CA ALA A 21 7.17 -15.87 15.44
C ALA A 21 6.49 -14.65 16.08
N SER A 22 7.25 -13.90 16.89
CA SER A 22 6.80 -12.66 17.52
C SER A 22 6.52 -11.57 16.48
N GLU A 23 7.43 -11.37 15.53
CA GLU A 23 7.26 -10.38 14.46
C GLU A 23 6.04 -10.70 13.57
N ALA A 24 5.84 -11.97 13.22
CA ALA A 24 4.68 -12.40 12.45
C ALA A 24 3.36 -12.14 13.19
N ALA A 25 3.33 -12.31 14.52
CA ALA A 25 2.15 -11.99 15.33
C ALA A 25 1.86 -10.48 15.32
N VAL A 26 2.87 -9.63 15.47
CA VAL A 26 2.74 -8.18 15.39
C VAL A 26 2.21 -7.76 14.02
N ILE A 27 2.78 -8.26 12.93
CA ILE A 27 2.34 -7.95 11.56
C ILE A 27 0.87 -8.31 11.36
N ARG A 28 0.43 -9.50 11.80
CA ARG A 28 -0.96 -9.93 11.66
C ARG A 28 -1.91 -9.01 12.42
N THR A 29 -1.57 -8.64 13.65
CA THR A 29 -2.36 -7.70 14.45
C THR A 29 -2.46 -6.34 13.78
N SER A 30 -1.34 -5.79 13.29
CA SER A 30 -1.31 -4.51 12.57
C SER A 30 -2.14 -4.55 11.27
N ARG A 31 -2.10 -5.67 10.52
CA ARG A 31 -2.90 -5.84 9.31
C ARG A 31 -4.39 -5.94 9.61
N ALA A 32 -4.78 -6.64 10.69
CA ALA A 32 -6.19 -6.69 11.11
C ALA A 32 -6.72 -5.29 11.44
N ALA A 33 -5.95 -4.49 12.18
CA ALA A 33 -6.31 -3.12 12.52
C ALA A 33 -6.37 -2.20 11.28
N GLN A 34 -5.41 -2.32 10.35
CA GLN A 34 -5.43 -1.59 9.09
C GLN A 34 -6.67 -1.93 8.25
N ASN A 35 -7.01 -3.22 8.13
CA ASN A 35 -8.17 -3.68 7.37
C ASN A 35 -9.48 -3.16 7.98
N LEU A 36 -9.58 -3.14 9.31
CA LEU A 36 -10.73 -2.55 9.99
C LEU A 36 -10.86 -1.05 9.68
N ALA A 37 -9.76 -0.30 9.76
CA ALA A 37 -9.75 1.12 9.43
C ALA A 37 -10.20 1.39 7.99
N ILE A 38 -9.75 0.56 7.03
CA ILE A 38 -10.23 0.61 5.63
C ILE A 38 -11.74 0.34 5.56
N ALA A 39 -12.23 -0.70 6.24
CA ALA A 39 -13.63 -1.12 6.18
C ALA A 39 -14.59 -0.05 6.73
N VAL A 40 -14.19 0.70 7.75
CA VAL A 40 -15.00 1.77 8.36
C VAL A 40 -14.72 3.16 7.77
N GLY A 41 -13.81 3.27 6.80
CA GLY A 41 -13.46 4.55 6.17
C GLY A 41 -12.64 5.49 7.05
N ASP A 42 -11.93 4.99 8.07
CA ASP A 42 -11.04 5.79 8.91
C ASP A 42 -9.73 6.10 8.19
N THR A 43 -9.75 7.13 7.34
CA THR A 43 -8.60 7.52 6.52
C THR A 43 -7.42 8.01 7.35
N ALA A 44 -7.67 8.58 8.53
CA ALA A 44 -6.61 9.04 9.42
C ALA A 44 -5.81 7.84 9.94
N GLN A 45 -6.52 6.83 10.45
CA GLN A 45 -5.88 5.61 10.93
C GLN A 45 -5.21 4.83 9.79
N VAL A 46 -5.82 4.76 8.62
CA VAL A 46 -5.23 4.14 7.43
C VAL A 46 -3.88 4.80 7.05
N SER A 47 -3.81 6.13 7.12
CA SER A 47 -2.59 6.88 6.78
C SER A 47 -1.41 6.63 7.72
N SER A 48 -1.68 6.20 8.96
CA SER A 48 -0.65 5.94 9.98
C SER A 48 0.25 4.75 9.65
N TYR A 49 -0.24 3.81 8.82
CA TYR A 49 0.49 2.61 8.41
C TYR A 49 1.45 2.83 7.23
N TRP A 50 1.46 4.02 6.64
CA TRP A 50 2.24 4.33 5.45
C TRP A 50 3.28 5.40 5.73
N THR A 51 4.41 5.33 5.04
CA THR A 51 5.38 6.40 4.93
C THR A 51 4.99 7.35 3.80
N ASP A 52 5.63 8.53 3.74
CA ASP A 52 5.32 9.52 2.71
C ASP A 52 5.71 9.07 1.30
N ASP A 53 6.70 8.18 1.20
CA ASP A 53 7.25 7.60 -0.03
C ASP A 53 6.64 6.25 -0.41
N VAL A 54 5.52 5.85 0.21
CA VAL A 54 4.87 4.57 -0.07
C VAL A 54 4.55 4.40 -1.57
N GLU A 55 4.86 3.23 -2.11
CA GLU A 55 4.41 2.80 -3.44
C GLU A 55 3.39 1.67 -3.31
N ILE A 56 2.21 1.87 -3.89
CA ILE A 56 1.10 0.90 -3.82
C ILE A 56 0.69 0.51 -5.24
N ARG A 57 0.74 -0.79 -5.53
CA ARG A 57 0.21 -1.36 -6.77
C ARG A 57 -1.18 -1.91 -6.53
N ARG A 58 -2.14 -1.41 -7.29
CA ARG A 58 -3.53 -1.83 -7.23
C ARG A 58 -3.80 -2.93 -8.26
N GLY A 59 -5.06 -3.37 -8.32
CA GLY A 59 -5.54 -4.20 -9.41
C GLY A 59 -5.17 -3.61 -10.77
N LEU A 60 -4.91 -4.49 -11.74
CA LEU A 60 -4.47 -4.14 -13.10
C LEU A 60 -3.11 -3.42 -13.18
N GLY A 61 -2.31 -3.43 -12.10
CA GLY A 61 -0.96 -2.88 -12.09
C GLY A 61 -0.88 -1.36 -11.96
N GLN A 62 -1.99 -0.68 -11.64
CA GLN A 62 -1.98 0.76 -11.44
C GLN A 62 -1.11 1.13 -10.23
N LEU A 63 -0.10 1.98 -10.45
CA LEU A 63 0.79 2.48 -9.40
C LEU A 63 0.19 3.73 -8.72
N VAL A 64 0.37 3.82 -7.41
CA VAL A 64 0.11 5.00 -6.57
C VAL A 64 1.37 5.32 -5.81
N VAL A 65 1.82 6.56 -5.93
CA VAL A 65 3.02 7.02 -5.27
C VAL A 65 2.63 8.06 -4.22
N GLY A 66 2.99 7.78 -2.98
CA GLY A 66 2.85 8.65 -1.84
C GLY A 66 1.54 8.51 -1.07
N ARG A 67 1.63 8.78 0.24
CA ARG A 67 0.53 8.64 1.21
C ARG A 67 -0.70 9.47 0.82
N ASN A 68 -0.50 10.72 0.40
CA ASN A 68 -1.59 11.61 0.01
C ASN A 68 -2.33 11.15 -1.24
N ALA A 69 -1.62 10.59 -2.22
CA ALA A 69 -2.25 10.05 -3.42
C ALA A 69 -3.09 8.81 -3.09
N TYR A 70 -2.62 7.98 -2.16
CA TYR A 70 -3.38 6.85 -1.64
C TYR A 70 -4.64 7.27 -0.86
N LEU A 71 -4.59 8.34 -0.06
CA LEU A 71 -5.76 8.80 0.69
C LEU A 71 -6.89 9.34 -0.21
N ARG A 72 -6.55 9.89 -1.38
CA ARG A 72 -7.55 10.34 -2.37
C ARG A 72 -8.43 9.22 -2.89
N LEU A 73 -8.02 7.96 -2.72
CA LEU A 73 -8.79 6.79 -3.16
C LEU A 73 -10.02 6.49 -2.32
N PHE A 74 -10.07 7.07 -1.12
CA PHE A 74 -11.19 6.95 -0.19
C PHE A 74 -12.21 8.08 -0.36
N VAL A 75 -11.92 9.09 -1.19
CA VAL A 75 -12.87 10.15 -1.52
C VAL A 75 -13.81 9.62 -2.60
N PRO A 76 -15.14 9.61 -2.37
CA PRO A 76 -16.09 9.18 -3.39
C PRO A 76 -16.03 10.07 -4.63
N ASP A 77 -16.01 9.47 -5.82
CA ASP A 77 -16.17 10.21 -7.08
C ASP A 77 -17.59 10.78 -7.15
N SER A 78 -17.75 12.04 -6.78
CA SER A 78 -19.07 12.71 -6.70
C SER A 78 -19.67 13.06 -8.08
N VAL A 79 -19.11 12.55 -9.19
CA VAL A 79 -19.38 13.06 -10.55
C VAL A 79 -19.99 12.02 -11.51
N ALA A 80 -20.09 10.74 -11.10
CA ALA A 80 -20.60 9.69 -11.98
C ALA A 80 -22.14 9.50 -11.93
N VAL A 81 -22.83 10.05 -10.91
CA VAL A 81 -24.27 9.78 -10.70
C VAL A 81 -25.18 10.67 -11.56
N GLU A 82 -24.70 11.78 -12.12
CA GLU A 82 -25.55 12.69 -12.94
C GLU A 82 -25.48 12.43 -14.45
N ARG A 83 -24.73 11.44 -14.92
CA ARG A 83 -24.62 11.13 -16.37
C ARG A 83 -24.97 9.68 -16.68
N GLY A 84 -26.23 9.30 -16.50
CA GLY A 84 -26.69 8.02 -17.05
C GLY A 84 -28.08 7.60 -16.58
N THR A 85 -29.08 7.98 -17.38
CA THR A 85 -30.48 7.50 -17.52
C THR A 85 -31.45 7.77 -16.38
#